data_AF-A0ABD3ABH1-F1
#
_entry.id   AF-A0ABD3ABH1-F1
#
_cell.length_a   1.000
_cell.length_b   1.000
_cell.length_c   1.000
_cell.angle_alpha   90.00
_cell.angle_beta   90.00
_cell.angle_gamma   90.00
#
_symmetry.space_group_name_H-M   'P 1'
#
loop_
_entity.id
_entity.type
_entity.pdbx_description
1 polymer ?
#
loop_
_entity_poly.entity_id
_entity_poly.type
_entity_poly.pdbx_seq_one_letter_code
_entity_poly.pdbx_strand_id
1 'polypeptide(L)' 'MDATPRDHIQGLASAIAELLSNSSHRFCTQCTHRNFKKMHLGKTLLNMMWGIASSSNVEMYELKMRELKDYM' A
#
# COMPACT_ATOMS: atom_id res chain seq x y z
N MET A 1 18.52 -13.94 -1.69
CA MET A 1 17.33 -14.49 -1.02
C MET A 1 16.25 -13.44 -1.11
N ASP A 2 15.43 -13.52 -2.17
CA ASP A 2 14.35 -12.57 -2.44
C ASP A 2 13.29 -12.66 -1.35
N ALA A 3 13.24 -11.65 -0.49
CA ALA A 3 12.19 -11.52 0.50
C ALA A 3 10.94 -11.01 -0.22
N THR A 4 10.00 -11.92 -0.50
CA THR A 4 8.66 -11.56 -0.98
C THR A 4 8.11 -10.41 -0.12
N PRO A 5 7.67 -9.30 -0.72
CA PRO A 5 7.03 -8.20 0.01
C PRO A 5 5.93 -8.76 0.91
N ARG A 6 5.94 -8.41 2.21
CA ARG A 6 5.01 -8.99 3.20
C ARG A 6 3.53 -8.66 2.97
N ASP A 7 3.24 -7.68 2.13
CA ASP A 7 1.90 -7.36 1.65
C ASP A 7 1.45 -8.27 0.50
N HIS A 8 2.36 -9.01 -0.14
CA HIS A 8 2.10 -9.82 -1.31
C HIS A 8 2.46 -11.30 -1.07
N ILE A 9 1.69 -11.95 -0.20
CA ILE A 9 1.75 -13.42 -0.06
C ILE A 9 1.20 -14.03 -1.35
N GLN A 10 2.02 -14.79 -2.06
CA GLN A 10 1.65 -15.41 -3.33
C GLN A 10 0.39 -16.29 -3.14
N GLY A 11 -0.62 -16.08 -3.98
CA GLY A 11 -1.89 -16.82 -3.93
C GLY A 11 -2.91 -16.32 -2.90
N LEU A 12 -2.53 -15.45 -1.94
CA LEU A 12 -3.46 -15.01 -0.89
C LEU A 12 -4.63 -14.20 -1.45
N ALA A 13 -4.38 -13.25 -2.35
CA ALA A 13 -5.45 -12.46 -2.97
C ALA A 13 -6.44 -13.34 -3.74
N SER A 14 -5.94 -14.33 -4.48
CA SER A 14 -6.76 -15.30 -5.20
C SER A 14 -7.61 -16.14 -4.25
N ALA A 15 -7.01 -16.67 -3.18
CA ALA A 15 -7.72 -17.46 -2.18
C ALA A 15 -8.80 -16.66 -1.45
N ILE A 16 -8.51 -15.39 -1.11
CA ILE A 16 -9.51 -14.48 -0.51
C ILE A 16 -10.66 -14.21 -1.49
N ALA A 17 -10.35 -13.93 -2.77
CA ALA A 17 -11.37 -13.68 -3.77
C ALA A 17 -12.28 -14.90 -4.02
N GLU A 18 -11.72 -16.12 -3.95
CA GLU A 18 -12.46 -17.37 -4.13
C GLU A 18 -13.30 -17.73 -2.89
N LEU A 19 -12.68 -17.76 -1.71
CA LEU A 19 -13.31 -18.27 -0.48
C LEU A 19 -14.16 -17.22 0.24
N LEU A 20 -13.82 -15.94 0.07
CA LEU A 20 -14.44 -14.80 0.77
C LEU A 20 -14.88 -13.74 -0.25
N SER A 21 -15.51 -14.16 -1.34
CA SER A 21 -15.91 -13.31 -2.47
C SER A 21 -16.82 -12.13 -2.08
N ASN A 22 -17.61 -12.27 -1.03
CA ASN A 22 -18.51 -11.21 -0.52
C ASN A 22 -17.83 -10.28 0.50
N SER A 23 -16.55 -10.48 0.80
CA SER A 23 -15.81 -9.68 1.77
C SER A 23 -14.90 -8.67 1.07
N SER A 24 -15.02 -7.41 1.47
CA SER A 24 -14.04 -6.39 1.08
C SER A 24 -12.68 -6.71 1.69
N HIS A 25 -11.62 -6.66 0.90
CA HIS A 25 -10.25 -6.88 1.36
C HIS A 25 -9.34 -5.73 0.90
N ARG A 26 -8.32 -5.43 1.71
CA ARG A 26 -7.33 -4.37 1.45
C ARG A 26 -5.96 -4.84 1.90
N PHE A 27 -4.91 -4.28 1.30
CA PHE A 27 -3.55 -4.48 1.78
C PHE A 27 -3.33 -3.77 3.12
N CYS A 28 -2.60 -4.43 4.01
CA CYS A 28 -2.27 -3.87 5.31
C CYS A 28 -1.29 -2.70 5.16
N THR A 29 -1.71 -1.49 5.56
CA THR A 29 -0.88 -0.27 5.53
C THR A 29 0.47 -0.46 6.21
N GLN A 30 0.52 -1.21 7.33
CA GLN A 30 1.79 -1.45 8.03
C GLN A 30 2.75 -2.32 7.19
N CYS A 31 2.22 -3.31 6.47
CA CYS A 31 3.02 -4.11 5.55
C CYS A 31 3.55 -3.26 4.40
N THR A 32 2.67 -2.47 3.77
CA THR A 32 3.05 -1.55 2.68
C THR A 32 4.10 -0.54 3.16
N HIS A 33 3.95 0.07 4.34
CA HIS A 33 4.93 1.01 4.88
C HIS A 33 6.30 0.34 5.11
N ARG A 34 6.33 -0.88 5.66
CA ARG A 34 7.58 -1.61 5.88
C ARG A 34 8.28 -1.94 4.55
N ASN A 35 7.54 -2.29 3.51
CA ASN A 35 8.11 -2.60 2.20
C ASN A 35 8.58 -1.33 1.49
N PHE A 36 7.76 -0.27 1.54
CA PHE A 36 8.10 1.03 0.99
C PHE A 36 9.38 1.60 1.61
N LYS A 37 9.56 1.48 2.94
CA LYS A 37 10.80 1.86 3.64
C LYS A 37 12.04 1.08 3.15
N LYS A 38 11.88 -0.17 2.71
CA LYS A 38 13.00 -0.96 2.17
C LYS A 38 13.36 -0.53 0.74
N MET A 39 12.37 -0.14 -0.06
CA MET A 39 12.57 0.26 -1.46
C MET A 39 13.02 1.71 -1.61
N HIS A 40 12.52 2.60 -0.75
CA HIS A 40 12.79 4.03 -0.81
C HIS A 40 13.41 4.53 0.50
N LEU A 41 14.66 4.95 0.41
CA LEU A 41 15.41 5.54 1.53
C LEU A 41 15.07 7.03 1.61
N GLY A 42 14.09 7.41 2.43
CA GLY A 42 13.77 8.81 2.65
C GLY A 42 12.51 9.04 3.47
N LYS A 43 12.58 9.97 4.43
CA LYS A 43 11.42 10.34 5.27
C LYS A 43 10.32 11.02 4.45
N THR A 44 10.68 11.78 3.41
CA THR A 44 9.72 12.49 2.54
C THR A 44 8.76 11.52 1.85
N LEU A 45 9.29 10.53 1.15
CA LEU A 45 8.50 9.52 0.46
C LEU A 45 7.63 8.71 1.44
N LEU A 46 8.17 8.37 2.62
CA LEU A 46 7.39 7.70 3.68
C LEU A 46 6.24 8.57 4.20
N ASN A 47 6.47 9.87 4.39
CA ASN A 47 5.43 10.80 4.81
C ASN A 47 4.35 10.96 3.72
N MET A 48 4.74 11.01 2.44
CA MET A 48 3.80 11.05 1.31
C MET A 48 2.95 9.78 1.25
N MET A 49 3.57 8.61 1.39
CA MET A 49 2.87 7.31 1.50
C MET A 49 1.91 7.30 2.69
N TRP A 50 2.33 7.81 3.84
CA TRP A 50 1.46 7.90 5.02
C TRP A 50 0.29 8.88 4.81
N GLY A 51 0.51 9.97 4.09
CA GLY A 51 -0.55 10.91 3.69
C GLY A 51 -1.63 10.24 2.83
N ILE A 52 -1.22 9.37 1.90
CA ILE A 52 -2.15 8.55 1.12
C ILE A 52 -2.96 7.62 2.05
N ALA A 53 -2.26 6.88 2.90
CA ALA A 53 -2.90 5.89 3.77
C ALA A 53 -3.84 6.47 4.84
N SER A 54 -3.62 7.72 5.25
CA SER A 54 -4.43 8.43 6.24
C SER A 54 -5.55 9.29 5.64
N SER A 55 -5.72 9.28 4.31
CA SER A 55 -6.76 10.04 3.63
C SER A 55 -8.16 9.58 4.03
N SER A 56 -9.00 10.53 4.45
CA SER A 56 -10.34 10.24 4.99
C SER A 56 -11.42 10.06 3.91
N ASN A 57 -11.13 10.44 2.66
CA ASN A 57 -12.03 10.30 1.53
C ASN A 57 -11.26 10.04 0.23
N VAL A 58 -11.98 9.65 -0.82
CA VAL A 58 -11.41 9.27 -2.12
C VAL A 58 -10.73 10.47 -2.81
N GLU A 59 -11.31 11.66 -2.73
CA GLU A 59 -10.75 12.87 -3.36
C GLU A 59 -9.36 13.21 -2.81
N MET A 60 -9.22 13.16 -1.48
CA MET A 60 -7.95 13.36 -0.78
C MET A 60 -6.96 12.24 -1.09
N TYR A 61 -7.41 10.99 -1.13
CA TYR A 61 -6.58 9.86 -1.52
C TYR A 61 -5.99 10.07 -2.93
N GLU A 62 -6.84 10.42 -3.91
CA GLU A 62 -6.43 10.67 -5.29
C GLU A 62 -5.48 11.86 -5.41
N LEU A 63 -5.72 12.93 -4.64
CA LEU A 63 -4.80 14.06 -4.57
C LEU A 63 -3.42 13.64 -4.05
N LYS A 64 -3.37 12.92 -2.92
CA LYS A 64 -2.11 12.45 -2.33
C LYS A 64 -1.38 11.43 -3.21
N MET A 65 -2.13 10.60 -3.94
CA MET A 65 -1.58 9.69 -4.94
C MET A 65 -0.94 10.47 -6.11
N ARG A 66 -1.57 11.56 -6.58
CA ARG A 66 -0.96 12.43 -7.59
C ARG A 66 0.29 13.12 -7.07
N GLU A 67 0.25 13.69 -5.86
CA GLU A 67 1.44 14.31 -5.22
C GLU A 67 2.64 13.35 -5.15
N LEU A 68 2.41 12.08 -4.78
CA LEU A 68 3.47 11.07 -4.76
C LEU A 68 3.97 10.74 -6.17
N LYS A 69 3.08 10.59 -7.15
CA LYS A 69 3.45 10.28 -8.55
C LYS A 69 4.24 11.41 -9.20
N ASP A 70 3.89 12.66 -8.94
CA ASP A 70 4.61 13.83 -9.48
C ASP A 70 5.99 14.03 -8.83
N TYR A 71 6.19 13.47 -7.64
CA TYR A 71 7.47 13.51 -6.93
C TYR A 71 8.45 12.41 -7.38
N MET A 72 7.93 11.27 -7.84
CA MET A 72 8.73 10.08 -8.23
C MET A 72 9.21 10.15 -9.68
#